data_AF-A0A3N5H5C9-F1
#
_entry.id   AF-A0A3N5H5C9-F1
#
_cell.length_a   1.000
_cell.length_b   1.000
_cell.length_c   1.000
_cell.angle_alpha   90.00
_cell.angle_beta   90.00
_cell.angle_gamma   90.00
#
_symmetry.space_group_name_H-M   'P 1'
#
loop_
_entity.id
_entity.type
_entity.pdbx_description
1 polymer ?
#
loop_
_entity_poly.entity_id
_entity_poly.type
_entity_poly.pdbx_seq_one_letter_code
_entity_poly.pdbx_strand_id
1 'polypeptide(L)'
;MCTVHVVNTFESLAAHVELDGNVEIKPGDEVLVHGKPIVVPYGETAAERRKATIKRAGWIERKWVKMTGDLEFMELLEFSFSGEEL
;
A
#
# COMPACT_ATOMS: atom_id res chain seq x y z
N MET A 1 -9.02 -4.73 -10.19
CA MET A 1 -8.85 -5.25 -8.82
C MET A 1 -7.38 -5.07 -8.45
N CYS A 2 -6.92 -5.65 -7.34
CA CYS A 2 -5.51 -5.71 -6.99
C CYS A 2 -5.19 -7.03 -6.30
N THR A 3 -3.91 -7.37 -6.24
CA THR A 3 -3.39 -8.48 -5.45
C THR A 3 -2.49 -7.90 -4.37
N VAL A 4 -2.74 -8.27 -3.12
CA VAL A 4 -1.90 -7.87 -1.99
C VAL A 4 -1.02 -9.04 -1.62
N HIS A 5 0.28 -8.85 -1.68
CA HIS A 5 1.29 -9.80 -1.22
C HIS A 5 1.77 -9.36 0.17
N VAL A 6 1.66 -10.25 1.14
CA VAL A 6 2.14 -10.01 2.50
C VAL A 6 3.17 -11.08 2.84
N VAL A 7 4.33 -10.64 3.29
CA VAL A 7 5.46 -11.48 3.68
C VAL A 7 5.76 -11.18 5.13
N ASN A 8 5.71 -12.20 5.99
CA ASN A 8 6.06 -12.11 7.40
C ASN A 8 7.03 -13.24 7.74
N THR A 9 8.29 -13.04 7.40
CA THR A 9 9.36 -14.05 7.53
C THR A 9 10.54 -13.47 8.27
N PHE A 10 11.51 -14.31 8.62
CA PHE A 10 12.74 -13.84 9.25
C PHE A 10 13.53 -12.90 8.31
N GLU A 11 13.55 -13.22 7.03
CA GLU A 11 14.31 -12.53 5.99
C GLU A 11 13.66 -11.21 5.58
N SER A 12 12.33 -11.12 5.66
CA SER A 12 11.58 -9.96 5.17
C SER A 12 10.22 -9.81 5.84
N LEU A 13 9.85 -8.56 6.09
CA LEU A 13 8.54 -8.13 6.54
C LEU A 13 8.02 -7.04 5.60
N ALA A 14 7.03 -7.37 4.76
CA ALA A 14 6.58 -6.48 3.70
C ALA A 14 5.10 -6.69 3.34
N ALA A 15 4.46 -5.61 2.87
CA ALA A 15 3.17 -5.65 2.21
C ALA A 15 3.25 -4.91 0.87
N HIS A 16 3.06 -5.62 -0.23
CA HIS A 16 3.12 -5.07 -1.58
C HIS A 16 1.76 -5.20 -2.26
N VAL A 17 1.33 -4.16 -2.97
CA VAL A 17 0.06 -4.15 -3.71
C VAL A 17 0.35 -4.05 -5.20
N GLU A 18 -0.11 -5.07 -5.94
CA GLU A 18 -0.08 -5.09 -7.40
C GLU A 18 -1.48 -4.75 -7.93
N LEU A 19 -1.61 -3.65 -8.67
CA LEU A 19 -2.86 -3.25 -9.29
C LEU A 19 -3.06 -3.97 -10.62
N ASP A 20 -4.28 -4.36 -10.91
CA ASP A 20 -4.57 -4.99 -12.20
C ASP A 20 -4.52 -4.03 -13.37
N GLY A 21 -4.07 -4.60 -14.50
CA GLY A 21 -4.03 -3.89 -15.75
C GLY A 21 -2.93 -2.83 -15.73
N ASN A 22 -2.78 -2.15 -16.85
CA ASN A 22 -1.71 -1.16 -17.01
C ASN A 22 -2.14 0.20 -16.43
N VAL A 23 -2.51 0.21 -15.14
CA VAL A 23 -3.00 1.40 -14.45
C VAL A 23 -1.82 2.22 -13.96
N GLU A 24 -1.50 3.29 -14.69
CA GLU A 24 -0.46 4.25 -14.29
C GLU A 24 -0.89 5.02 -13.04
N ILE A 25 -0.11 4.95 -11.97
CA ILE A 25 -0.25 5.74 -10.74
C ILE A 25 0.67 6.96 -10.83
N LYS A 26 0.14 8.13 -10.46
CA LYS A 26 0.88 9.40 -10.51
C LYS A 26 1.04 9.99 -9.11
N PRO A 27 2.03 10.87 -8.89
CA PRO A 27 2.18 11.56 -7.62
C PRO A 27 0.88 12.23 -7.15
N GLY A 28 0.54 12.01 -5.89
CA GLY A 28 -0.70 12.45 -5.24
C GLY A 28 -1.90 11.52 -5.42
N ASP A 29 -1.85 10.51 -6.30
CA ASP A 29 -2.93 9.53 -6.37
C ASP A 29 -2.91 8.63 -5.13
N GLU A 30 -4.09 8.40 -4.54
CA GLU A 30 -4.25 7.54 -3.36
C GLU A 30 -4.85 6.19 -3.79
N VAL A 31 -4.36 5.09 -3.19
CA VAL A 31 -4.89 3.74 -3.41
C VAL A 31 -5.47 3.21 -2.12
N LEU A 32 -6.77 2.90 -2.14
CA LEU A 32 -7.47 2.25 -1.03
C LEU A 32 -7.77 0.80 -1.38
N VAL A 33 -7.15 -0.14 -0.67
CA VAL A 33 -7.47 -1.56 -0.75
C VAL A 33 -8.62 -1.88 0.21
N HIS A 34 -9.64 -2.55 -0.31
CA HIS A 34 -10.85 -2.85 0.45
C HIS A 34 -10.80 -4.21 1.14
N GLY A 35 -11.43 -4.26 2.31
CA GLY A 35 -11.76 -5.48 3.04
C GLY A 35 -11.21 -5.50 4.46
N LYS A 36 -11.29 -6.65 5.11
CA LYS A 36 -10.72 -6.85 6.44
C LYS A 36 -9.19 -6.85 6.38
N PRO A 37 -8.51 -6.53 7.50
CA PRO A 37 -7.06 -6.65 7.61
C PRO A 37 -6.57 -8.03 7.18
N ILE A 38 -5.40 -8.05 6.53
CA ILE A 38 -4.71 -9.29 6.17
C ILE A 38 -3.73 -9.58 7.30
N VAL A 39 -3.89 -10.72 7.96
CA VAL A 39 -3.02 -11.17 9.04
C VAL A 39 -2.27 -12.39 8.55
N VAL A 40 -0.94 -12.32 8.53
CA VAL A 40 -0.06 -13.42 8.12
C VAL A 40 0.80 -13.80 9.33
N PRO A 41 0.75 -15.07 9.79
CA PRO A 41 1.61 -15.55 10.87
C PRO A 41 3.10 -15.38 10.55
N TYR A 42 3.92 -15.33 11.59
CA TYR A 42 5.37 -15.30 11.41
C TYR A 42 5.87 -16.61 10.80
N GLY A 43 6.77 -16.49 9.82
CA GLY A 43 7.27 -17.59 8.99
C GLY A 43 6.44 -17.86 7.73
N GLU A 44 5.39 -17.07 7.45
CA GLU A 44 4.47 -17.30 6.34
C GLU A 44 4.41 -16.15 5.34
N THR A 45 3.86 -16.46 4.15
CA THR A 45 3.55 -15.48 3.11
C THR A 45 2.15 -15.75 2.57
N ALA A 46 1.42 -14.70 2.20
CA ALA A 46 0.10 -14.80 1.63
C ALA A 46 -0.08 -13.85 0.45
N ALA A 47 -0.92 -14.25 -0.51
CA ALA A 47 -1.35 -13.42 -1.61
C ALA A 47 -2.88 -13.40 -1.64
N GLU A 48 -3.47 -12.20 -1.57
CA GLU A 48 -4.91 -12.04 -1.51
C GLU A 48 -5.45 -11.15 -2.62
N ARG A 49 -6.51 -11.63 -3.27
CA ARG A 49 -7.20 -10.89 -4.32
C ARG A 49 -8.22 -9.95 -3.73
N ARG A 50 -8.02 -8.63 -3.89
CA ARG A 50 -8.87 -7.61 -3.26
C ARG A 50 -9.35 -6.56 -4.27
N LYS A 51 -10.44 -5.89 -3.93
CA LYS A 51 -10.89 -4.70 -4.66
C LYS A 51 -10.03 -3.52 -4.20
N ALA A 52 -9.63 -2.66 -5.13
CA ALA A 52 -8.97 -1.39 -4.83
C ALA A 52 -9.74 -0.25 -5.49
N THR A 53 -9.78 0.91 -4.82
CA THR A 53 -10.22 2.18 -5.38
C THR A 53 -9.02 3.11 -5.48
N ILE A 54 -8.85 3.73 -6.63
CA ILE A 54 -7.83 4.76 -6.84
C ILE A 54 -8.53 6.10 -6.84
N LYS A 55 -8.13 6.98 -5.93
CA LYS A 55 -8.56 8.37 -5.91
C LYS A 55 -7.49 9.20 -6.61
N ARG A 56 -7.86 9.82 -7.72
CA ARG A 56 -6.93 10.61 -8.54
C ARG A 56 -6.75 12.01 -7.93
N ALA A 57 -5.51 12.44 -7.74
CA ALA A 57 -5.22 13.80 -7.32
C ALA A 57 -5.72 14.83 -8.35
N GLY A 58 -6.30 15.93 -7.86
CA GLY A 58 -6.72 17.04 -8.69
C GLY A 58 -5.55 17.81 -9.32
N TRP A 59 -5.85 18.70 -10.27
CA TRP A 59 -4.83 19.51 -10.96
C TRP A 59 -4.05 20.44 -10.01
N ILE A 60 -4.72 20.91 -8.95
CA ILE A 60 -4.13 21.77 -7.93
C ILE A 60 -3.17 20.95 -7.05
N GLU A 61 -3.64 19.83 -6.46
CA GLU A 61 -2.80 18.93 -5.65
C GLU A 61 -1.56 18.45 -6.42
N ARG A 62 -1.71 18.07 -7.69
CA ARG A 62 -0.57 17.69 -8.54
C ARG A 62 0.45 18.80 -8.73
N LYS A 63 0.01 20.06 -8.87
CA LYS A 63 0.91 21.22 -8.98
C LYS A 63 1.58 21.56 -7.65
N TRP A 64 0.85 21.41 -6.55
CA TRP A 64 1.41 21.58 -5.20
C TRP A 64 2.46 20.51 -4.91
N VAL A 65 2.17 19.22 -5.12
CA VAL A 65 3.16 18.13 -5.02
C VAL A 65 4.34 18.37 -5.97
N LYS A 66 4.14 18.88 -7.18
CA LYS A 66 5.29 19.21 -8.06
C LYS A 66 6.12 20.41 -7.57
N MET A 67 5.52 21.30 -6.78
CA MET A 67 6.15 22.53 -6.28
C MET A 67 6.75 22.36 -4.87
N THR A 68 6.24 21.42 -4.06
CA THR A 68 6.71 21.09 -2.70
C THR A 68 7.38 19.71 -2.60
N GLY A 69 7.29 18.89 -3.65
CA GLY A 69 7.57 17.44 -3.65
C GLY A 69 9.03 16.98 -3.58
N ASP A 70 9.93 17.83 -3.08
CA ASP A 70 11.22 17.36 -2.56
C ASP A 70 11.15 17.01 -1.06
N LEU A 71 10.06 17.33 -0.34
CA LEU A 71 10.00 17.23 1.12
C LEU A 71 9.13 16.10 1.68
N GLU A 72 8.18 15.56 0.92
CA GLU A 72 7.26 14.52 1.44
C GLU A 72 7.53 13.18 0.75
N PHE A 73 8.46 12.44 1.36
CA PHE A 73 8.60 10.99 1.31
C PHE A 73 7.42 10.26 0.63
N MET A 74 7.62 9.76 -0.59
CA MET A 74 6.76 8.75 -1.20
C MET A 74 7.14 7.35 -0.68
N GLU A 75 7.36 7.20 0.62
CA GLU A 75 7.58 5.90 1.24
C GLU A 75 6.32 5.50 1.98
N LEU A 76 5.76 4.37 1.55
CA LEU A 76 4.60 3.75 2.16
C LEU A 76 5.08 3.01 3.41
N LEU A 77 5.10 3.70 4.55
CA LEU A 77 5.54 3.12 5.83
C LEU A 77 4.72 3.66 7.01
N GLU A 78 3.87 2.81 7.59
CA GLU A 78 3.99 2.42 9.00
C GLU A 78 3.15 1.17 9.26
N PHE A 79 3.80 0.12 9.77
CA PHE A 79 3.16 -1.11 10.21
C PHE A 79 2.76 -0.96 11.68
N SER A 80 1.47 -1.08 11.99
CA SER A 80 1.02 -1.22 13.38
C SER A 80 0.85 -2.69 13.74
N PHE A 81 1.72 -3.19 14.63
CA PHE A 81 1.57 -4.48 15.30
C PHE A 81 1.13 -4.23 16.75
N SER A 82 -0.09 -4.58 17.10
CA SER A 82 -0.46 -4.82 18.50
C SER A 82 -0.28 -6.31 18.77
N GLY A 83 0.90 -6.69 19.27
CA GLY A 83 1.09 -8.01 19.85
C GLY A 83 0.30 -8.08 21.15
N GLU A 84 -0.78 -8.85 21.18
CA GLU A 84 -1.25 -9.40 22.46
C GLU A 84 -0.34 -10.60 22.76
N GLU A 85 0.54 -10.44 23.76
CA GLU A 85 1.24 -11.55 24.37
C GLU A 85 0.21 -12.48 25.04
N LEU A 86 0.18 -13.75 24.63
CA LEU A 86 -0.45 -14.85 25.38
C LEU A 86 0.64 -15.69 26.03
#